data_AF-A0AAF0RVX5-F1
#
_entry.id   AF-A0AAF0RVX5-F1
#
_cell.length_a   1.000
_cell.length_b   1.000
_cell.length_c   1.000
_cell.angle_alpha   90.00
_cell.angle_beta   90.00
_cell.angle_gamma   90.00
#
_symmetry.space_group_name_H-M   'P 1'
#
loop_
_entity.id
_entity.type
_entity.pdbx_description
1 polymer ?
#
loop_
_entity_poly.entity_id
_entity_poly.type
_entity_poly.pdbx_seq_one_letter_code
_entity_poly.pdbx_strand_id
1 'polypeptide(L)'
;MSSDRFRSARWAAVEELGDGRWRLTIRDEADDELGSFGLGVEGPWDPDVEPHVGFVLTQVGLALTGARPWRPDELGDQRAPVLPLALTT
;
A
#
# COMPACT_ATOMS: atom_id res chain seq x y z
N MET A 1 10.86 12.24 9.21
CA MET A 1 9.39 12.09 9.27
C MET A 1 9.12 10.89 10.17
N SER A 2 8.32 11.02 11.24
CA SER A 2 8.19 9.97 12.26
C SER A 2 7.65 8.66 11.69
N SER A 3 8.53 7.66 11.56
CA SER A 3 8.18 6.27 11.27
C SER A 3 7.31 5.61 12.34
N ASP A 4 7.10 6.27 13.49
CA ASP A 4 6.31 5.74 14.61
C ASP A 4 4.84 5.52 14.25
N ARG A 5 4.28 6.34 13.34
CA ARG A 5 2.88 6.22 12.89
C ARG A 5 2.57 4.86 12.28
N PHE A 6 3.52 4.24 11.59
CA PHE A 6 3.33 2.98 10.87
C PHE A 6 3.96 1.77 11.58
N ARG A 7 4.35 1.93 12.84
CA ARG A 7 4.98 0.85 13.62
C ARG A 7 4.04 -0.36 13.83
N SER A 8 2.74 -0.12 13.92
CA SER A 8 1.71 -1.16 14.02
C SER A 8 1.16 -1.61 12.67
N ALA A 9 1.71 -1.12 11.55
CA ALA A 9 1.19 -1.47 10.22
C ALA A 9 1.30 -2.97 9.96
N ARG A 10 0.19 -3.54 9.49
CA ARG A 10 0.08 -4.97 9.20
C ARG A 10 -0.36 -5.23 7.77
N TRP A 11 -1.23 -4.38 7.24
CA TRP A 11 -1.87 -4.60 5.95
C TRP A 11 -1.73 -3.37 5.05
N ALA A 12 -1.50 -3.62 3.77
CA ALA A 12 -1.68 -2.65 2.69
C ALA A 12 -2.85 -3.10 1.81
N ALA A 13 -3.79 -2.20 1.54
CA ALA A 13 -4.90 -2.44 0.64
C ALA A 13 -4.85 -1.41 -0.50
N VAL A 14 -5.24 -1.85 -1.70
CA VAL A 14 -5.27 -0.99 -2.89
C VAL A 14 -6.67 -1.02 -3.47
N GLU A 15 -7.22 0.17 -3.72
CA GLU A 15 -8.56 0.39 -4.26
C GLU A 15 -8.46 1.24 -5.54
N GLU A 16 -9.17 0.84 -6.60
CA GLU A 16 -9.32 1.65 -7.80
C GLU A 16 -10.45 2.68 -7.58
N LEU A 17 -10.16 3.95 -7.83
CA LEU A 17 -11.12 5.07 -7.70
C LEU A 17 -11.72 5.50 -9.05
N GLY A 18 -11.33 4.83 -10.14
CA GLY A 18 -11.70 5.17 -11.51
C GLY A 18 -10.81 6.23 -12.15
N ASP A 19 -10.91 6.36 -13.48
CA ASP A 19 -10.13 7.31 -14.30
C ASP A 19 -8.60 7.19 -14.13
N GLY A 20 -8.09 5.98 -13.94
CA GLY A 20 -6.66 5.75 -13.71
C GLY A 20 -6.17 6.21 -12.33
N ARG A 21 -7.08 6.51 -11.40
CA ARG A 21 -6.78 6.90 -10.01
C ARG A 21 -7.00 5.74 -9.06
N TRP A 22 -6.15 5.69 -8.05
CA TRP A 22 -6.02 4.58 -7.13
C TRP A 22 -5.73 5.10 -5.73
N ARG A 23 -6.01 4.28 -4.73
CA ARG A 23 -5.74 4.58 -3.33
C ARG A 23 -5.03 3.42 -2.67
N LEU A 24 -3.93 3.71 -2.00
CA LEU A 24 -3.25 2.80 -1.08
C LEU A 24 -3.63 3.17 0.35
N THR A 25 -4.14 2.20 1.10
CA THR A 25 -4.47 2.36 2.52
C THR A 25 -3.63 1.40 3.36
N ILE A 26 -3.03 1.93 4.43
CA ILE A 26 -2.25 1.17 5.41
C ILE A 26 -3.11 0.98 6.65
N ARG A 27 -3.20 -0.27 7.12
CA ARG A 27 -4.00 -0.65 8.29
C ARG A 27 -3.16 -1.42 9.31
N ASP A 28 -3.59 -1.38 10.56
CA ASP A 28 -3.02 -2.23 11.61
C ASP A 28 -3.68 -3.63 11.64
N GLU A 29 -3.39 -4.42 12.68
CA GLU A 29 -3.94 -5.77 12.84
C GLU A 29 -5.45 -5.79 13.06
N ALA A 30 -6.03 -4.72 13.62
CA ALA A 30 -7.47 -4.58 13.85
C ALA A 30 -8.23 -3.98 12.65
N ASP A 31 -7.52 -3.74 11.54
CA ASP A 31 -8.00 -3.05 10.33
C ASP A 31 -8.26 -1.56 10.47
N ASP A 32 -7.78 -0.93 11.55
CA ASP A 32 -7.87 0.51 11.70
C ASP A 32 -6.95 1.20 10.70
N GLU A 33 -7.47 2.23 10.03
CA GLU A 33 -6.69 3.01 9.06
C GLU A 33 -5.59 3.80 9.78
N LEU A 34 -4.35 3.45 9.47
CA LEU A 34 -3.18 4.22 9.90
C LEU A 34 -2.87 5.35 8.93
N GLY A 35 -3.22 5.21 7.65
CA GLY A 35 -3.11 6.29 6.67
C GLY A 35 -3.42 5.85 5.24
N SER A 36 -3.69 6.84 4.39
CA SER A 36 -4.06 6.64 3.00
C SER A 36 -3.28 7.56 2.06
N PHE A 37 -3.00 7.05 0.86
CA PHE A 37 -2.18 7.70 -0.15
C PHE A 37 -2.86 7.59 -1.51
N GLY A 38 -2.97 8.70 -2.22
CA GLY A 38 -3.39 8.69 -3.62
C GLY A 38 -2.27 8.12 -4.49
N LEU A 39 -2.64 7.21 -5.38
CA LEU A 39 -1.81 6.68 -6.44
C LEU A 39 -2.46 7.06 -7.78
N GLY A 40 -1.71 7.63 -8.69
CA GLY A 40 -2.27 8.02 -9.99
C GLY A 40 -1.29 8.84 -10.81
N VAL A 41 -1.44 8.72 -12.12
CA VAL A 41 -0.76 9.54 -13.14
C VAL A 41 -1.86 10.12 -14.03
N GLU A 42 -1.69 11.32 -14.58
CA GLU A 42 -2.66 11.84 -15.56
C GLU A 42 -2.72 10.92 -16.79
N GLY A 43 -3.86 10.25 -17.02
CA GLY A 43 -4.11 9.39 -18.19
C GLY A 43 -4.62 7.98 -17.83
N PRO A 44 -5.06 7.18 -18.81
CA PRO A 44 -5.42 5.78 -18.58
C PRO A 44 -4.19 5.01 -18.10
N TRP A 45 -4.19 4.64 -16.82
CA TRP A 45 -3.12 3.89 -16.16
C TRP A 45 -3.58 2.44 -16.03
N ASP A 46 -3.00 1.55 -16.83
CA ASP A 46 -3.24 0.11 -16.80
C ASP A 46 -1.94 -0.58 -16.35
N PRO A 47 -1.83 -1.09 -15.11
CA PRO A 47 -0.67 -0.68 -14.34
C PRO A 47 0.21 -1.80 -13.84
N ASP A 48 1.50 -1.55 -13.92
CA ASP A 48 2.45 -2.00 -12.91
C ASP A 48 2.15 -1.26 -11.58
N VAL A 49 0.99 -1.53 -10.96
CA VAL A 49 0.58 -1.00 -9.64
C VAL A 49 1.60 -1.36 -8.58
N GLU A 50 2.14 -2.56 -8.73
CA GLU A 50 3.02 -3.21 -7.79
C GLU A 50 4.31 -2.40 -7.50
N PRO A 51 5.06 -1.92 -8.51
CA PRO A 51 6.18 -1.00 -8.31
C PRO A 51 5.82 0.30 -7.57
N HIS A 52 4.68 0.92 -7.88
CA HIS A 52 4.27 2.17 -7.25
C HIS A 52 3.92 1.98 -5.78
N VAL A 53 3.17 0.92 -5.46
CA VAL A 53 2.88 0.56 -4.07
C VAL A 53 4.17 0.28 -3.30
N GLY A 54 5.10 -0.49 -3.89
CA GLY A 54 6.41 -0.74 -3.28
C GLY A 54 7.21 0.53 -3.01
N PHE A 55 7.20 1.48 -3.96
CA PHE A 55 7.84 2.78 -3.79
C PHE A 55 7.24 3.57 -2.63
N VAL A 56 5.92 3.73 -2.58
CA VAL A 56 5.25 4.49 -1.50
C VAL A 56 5.46 3.84 -0.14
N LEU A 57 5.35 2.52 -0.04
CA LEU A 57 5.62 1.77 1.20
C LEU A 57 7.05 2.02 1.70
N THR A 58 8.03 1.99 0.80
CA THR A 58 9.44 2.27 1.15
C THR A 58 9.61 3.67 1.73
N GLN A 59 8.92 4.69 1.17
CA GLN A 59 8.97 6.07 1.69
C GLN A 59 8.43 6.19 3.12
N VAL A 60 7.50 5.33 3.52
CA VAL A 60 6.93 5.32 4.87
C VAL A 60 7.58 4.30 5.80
N GLY A 61 8.67 3.67 5.36
CA GLY A 61 9.41 2.69 6.17
C GLY A 61 8.74 1.32 6.27
N LEU A 62 7.99 0.91 5.24
CA LEU A 62 7.32 -0.39 5.15
C LEU A 62 7.82 -1.17 3.94
N ALA A 63 7.76 -2.50 4.02
CA ALA A 63 7.98 -3.41 2.91
C ALA A 63 6.87 -4.46 2.85
N LEU A 64 6.58 -4.93 1.65
CA LEU A 64 5.65 -6.04 1.44
C LEU A 64 6.29 -7.36 1.79
N THR A 65 5.49 -8.27 2.32
CA THR A 65 5.94 -9.61 2.68
C THR A 65 4.93 -10.64 2.18
N GLY A 66 5.41 -11.70 1.54
CA GLY A 66 4.56 -12.76 1.01
C GLY A 66 3.97 -12.47 -0.38
N ALA A 67 2.94 -13.24 -0.75
CA ALA A 67 2.28 -13.14 -2.05
C ALA A 67 1.42 -11.88 -2.13
N ARG A 68 1.47 -11.19 -3.29
CA ARG A 68 0.72 -9.95 -3.52
C ARG A 68 -0.64 -10.25 -4.16
N PRO A 69 -1.73 -9.70 -3.62
CA PRO A 69 -3.07 -10.00 -4.11
C PRO A 69 -3.66 -8.98 -5.10
N TRP A 70 -2.92 -7.94 -5.52
CA TRP A 70 -3.50 -6.81 -6.25
C TRP A 70 -3.56 -7.02 -7.76
N ARG A 71 -3.97 -8.20 -8.21
CA ARG A 71 -4.41 -8.33 -9.60
C ARG A 71 -5.65 -7.47 -9.80
N PRO A 72 -5.86 -6.86 -10.98
CA PRO A 72 -7.02 -6.01 -11.24
C PRO A 72 -8.37 -6.65 -10.85
N ASP A 73 -8.47 -7.98 -10.98
CA ASP A 73 -9.67 -8.75 -10.66
C ASP A 73 -9.88 -9.00 -9.14
N GLU A 74 -8.93 -8.60 -8.29
CA GLU A 74 -8.84 -8.94 -6.87
C GLU A 74 -8.82 -7.68 -5.95
N LEU A 75 -9.06 -6.51 -6.53
CA LEU A 75 -8.95 -5.21 -5.86
C LEU A 75 -10.15 -4.88 -4.96
N GLY A 76 -9.89 -4.10 -3.91
CA GLY A 76 -10.91 -3.67 -2.94
C GLY A 76 -11.05 -4.60 -1.71
N ASP A 77 -10.94 -5.92 -1.91
CA ASP A 77 -11.14 -6.91 -0.83
C ASP A 77 -9.85 -7.56 -0.31
N GLN A 78 -8.77 -7.62 -1.12
CA GLN A 78 -7.56 -8.33 -0.72
C GLN A 78 -6.48 -7.42 -0.12
N ARG A 79 -5.89 -7.88 0.98
CA ARG A 79 -4.86 -7.18 1.77
C ARG A 79 -3.51 -7.84 1.57
N ALA A 80 -2.48 -7.06 1.26
CA ALA A 80 -1.11 -7.56 1.28
C ALA A 80 -0.48 -7.36 2.65
N PRO A 81 0.26 -8.36 3.18
CA PRO A 81 0.99 -8.20 4.42
C PRO A 81 2.16 -7.23 4.25
N VAL A 82 2.33 -6.32 5.20
CA VAL A 82 3.50 -5.45 5.29
C VAL A 82 4.24 -5.63 6.61
N LEU A 83 5.53 -5.30 6.62
CA LEU A 83 6.33 -5.18 7.83
C LEU A 83 7.07 -3.84 7.83
N PRO A 84 7.37 -3.28 9.01
CA PRO A 84 8.35 -2.23 9.15
C PRO A 84 9.66 -2.65 8.49
N LEU A 85 10.20 -1.79 7.63
CA LEU A 85 11.59 -1.88 7.23
C LEU A 85 12.40 -1.76 8.52
N ALA A 86 13.07 -2.84 8.91
CA ALA A 86 14.07 -2.75 9.94
C ALA A 86 15.04 -1.66 9.49
N LEU A 87 15.08 -0.54 10.23
CA LEU A 87 16.18 0.40 10.11
C LEU A 87 17.40 -0.43 10.48
N THR A 88 18.14 -0.91 9.49
CA THR A 88 19.47 -1.47 9.66
C THR A 88 20.34 -0.31 10.16
N THR A 89 20.34 -0.11 11.48
CA THR A 89 21.35 0.64 12.21
C THR A 89 22.62 -0.16 12.31
#